data_AF-A0A948ZFV6-F1
#
_entry.id   AF-A0A948ZFV6-F1
#
_cell.length_a   1.000
_cell.length_b   1.000
_cell.length_c   1.000
_cell.angle_alpha   90.00
_cell.angle_beta   90.00
_cell.angle_gamma   90.00
#
_symmetry.space_group_name_H-M   'P 1'
#
loop_
_entity.id
_entity.type
_entity.pdbx_description
1 polymer ?
#
loop_
_entity_poly.entity_id
_entity_poly.type
_entity_poly.pdbx_seq_one_letter_code
_entity_poly.pdbx_strand_id
1 'polypeptide(L)'
;MPQPTDRNHFIVKHGLDSLGALPSFIWRTGTASTESPRHFSQVKQGDRWIAFAYTSSDRRERQLSHITGFYECIQTKRYGDIPLPAEKLDEIANGARQAWMIEGKKYGVQPHRPVGVPAIDNLLGKPHYKQATLIRITAEEFEHIRKETLRREFDPRRIPLLLHEPNNEQELLAAVAYGHKKLGIERILRVQTAFPDLLVNIKGYPQEVHLELEVYSQGFFSHGHDKQVSNRRFKGDGKDIAVLCWIDNNRQVKDWVHEVYELQTLIREGAKIVW
;
A
#
# COMPACT_ATOMS: atom_id res chain seq x y z
N MET A 1 6.76 31.61 -29.40
CA MET A 1 6.46 30.30 -28.77
C MET A 1 7.17 30.27 -27.42
N PRO A 2 6.52 29.93 -26.31
CA PRO A 2 7.23 29.82 -25.03
C PRO A 2 8.21 28.64 -25.12
N GLN A 3 9.47 28.88 -24.78
CA GLN A 3 10.50 27.84 -24.78
C GLN A 3 10.07 26.67 -23.88
N PRO A 4 10.37 25.41 -24.25
CA PRO A 4 10.25 24.30 -23.32
C PRO A 4 11.20 24.60 -22.16
N THR A 5 10.62 24.97 -21.02
CA THR A 5 11.38 25.12 -19.79
C THR A 5 11.93 23.74 -19.47
N ASP A 6 13.25 23.62 -19.35
CA ASP A 6 13.95 22.42 -18.91
C ASP A 6 13.51 22.09 -17.47
N ARG A 7 12.35 21.46 -17.35
CA ARG A 7 11.75 21.06 -16.08
C ARG A 7 12.39 19.77 -15.65
N ASN A 8 12.88 19.75 -14.42
CA ASN A 8 13.36 18.52 -13.83
C ASN A 8 12.19 17.68 -13.34
N HIS A 9 12.36 16.38 -13.43
CA HIS A 9 11.44 15.40 -12.89
C HIS A 9 12.20 14.56 -11.86
N PHE A 10 11.52 14.23 -10.76
CA PHE A 10 12.11 13.52 -9.65
C PHE A 10 11.23 12.38 -9.15
N ILE A 11 11.86 11.40 -8.52
CA ILE A 11 11.24 10.56 -7.52
C ILE A 11 11.72 11.05 -6.16
N VAL A 12 10.78 11.33 -5.26
CA VAL A 12 11.04 11.71 -3.87
C VAL A 12 10.77 10.52 -2.97
N LYS A 13 11.78 10.10 -2.20
CA LYS A 13 11.70 9.02 -1.22
C LYS A 13 11.40 9.57 0.17
N HIS A 14 10.30 9.14 0.77
CA HIS A 14 9.97 9.41 2.17
C HIS A 14 9.47 8.14 2.89
N GLY A 15 9.42 8.19 4.22
CA GLY A 15 8.68 7.19 4.99
C GLY A 15 7.18 7.28 4.68
N LEU A 16 6.47 6.16 4.80
CA LEU A 16 5.03 6.11 4.52
C LEU A 16 4.25 7.09 5.41
N ASP A 17 4.55 7.13 6.71
CA ASP A 17 3.88 8.01 7.66
C ASP A 17 4.17 9.50 7.37
N SER A 18 5.40 9.82 6.94
CA SER A 18 5.78 11.16 6.51
C SER A 18 4.97 11.64 5.30
N LEU A 19 4.72 10.75 4.34
CA LEU A 19 3.87 11.04 3.18
C LEU A 19 2.39 11.05 3.53
N GLY A 20 1.94 10.22 4.47
CA GLY A 20 0.57 10.25 4.97
C GLY A 20 0.23 11.58 5.65
N ALA A 21 1.19 12.16 6.38
CA ALA A 21 1.01 13.42 7.06
C ALA A 21 1.13 14.64 6.14
N LEU A 22 2.16 14.68 5.27
CA LEU A 22 2.43 15.80 4.36
C LEU A 22 2.72 15.30 2.92
N PRO A 23 1.69 14.85 2.19
CA PRO A 23 1.87 14.17 0.91
C PRO A 23 2.44 15.05 -0.19
N SER A 24 2.21 16.36 -0.12
CA SER A 24 2.66 17.35 -1.11
C SER A 24 3.96 18.06 -0.73
N PHE A 25 4.69 17.58 0.27
CA PHE A 25 5.93 18.18 0.74
C PHE A 25 7.13 17.25 0.56
N ILE A 26 8.26 17.83 0.18
CA ILE A 26 9.59 17.22 0.36
C ILE A 26 10.17 17.86 1.61
N TRP A 27 10.41 17.10 2.69
CA TRP A 27 10.82 17.71 3.94
C TRP A 27 11.85 16.91 4.72
N ARG A 28 12.74 17.60 5.44
CA ARG A 28 13.81 16.98 6.22
C ARG A 28 14.05 17.72 7.53
N THR A 29 14.00 16.99 8.62
CA THR A 29 14.36 17.44 9.97
C THR A 29 15.86 17.26 10.21
N GLY A 30 16.42 17.97 11.19
CA GLY A 30 17.79 17.70 11.67
C GLY A 30 18.93 18.45 10.96
N THR A 31 18.65 19.58 10.32
CA THR A 31 19.69 20.54 9.91
C THR A 31 19.36 21.89 10.52
N ALA A 32 20.33 22.56 11.14
CA ALA A 32 20.17 23.94 11.60
C ALA A 32 19.63 24.83 10.47
N SER A 33 18.93 25.92 10.81
CA SER A 33 18.39 26.89 9.84
C SER A 33 19.44 27.45 8.88
N THR A 34 20.72 27.32 9.22
CA THR A 34 21.88 27.85 8.50
C THR A 34 22.34 26.98 7.31
N GLU A 35 22.09 25.66 7.32
CA GLU A 35 22.56 24.76 6.26
C GLU A 35 21.41 24.02 5.57
N SER A 36 21.08 24.49 4.38
CA SER A 36 20.09 23.84 3.52
C SER A 36 20.61 22.50 2.98
N PRO A 37 19.79 21.43 2.96
CA PRO A 37 20.16 20.17 2.34
C PRO A 37 20.57 20.38 0.88
N ARG A 38 21.78 19.96 0.50
CA ARG A 38 22.35 20.20 -0.85
C ARG A 38 21.41 19.79 -1.98
N HIS A 39 20.68 18.69 -1.82
CA HIS A 39 19.77 18.17 -2.84
C HIS A 39 18.50 19.02 -3.02
N PHE A 40 18.07 19.80 -2.02
CA PHE A 40 16.90 20.70 -2.16
C PHE A 40 17.17 21.84 -3.14
N SER A 41 18.43 22.23 -3.33
CA SER A 41 18.82 23.24 -4.32
C SER A 41 18.59 22.82 -5.77
N GLN A 42 18.39 21.52 -6.02
CA GLN A 42 18.14 20.98 -7.35
C GLN A 42 16.70 21.19 -7.80
N VAL A 43 15.77 21.41 -6.86
CA VAL A 43 14.34 21.54 -7.15
C VAL A 43 13.98 23.00 -7.37
N LYS A 44 13.44 23.29 -8.54
CA LYS A 44 13.00 24.61 -8.97
C LYS A 44 11.48 24.66 -9.09
N GLN A 45 10.91 25.86 -9.09
CA GLN A 45 9.49 26.05 -9.32
C GLN A 45 9.10 25.50 -10.69
N GLY A 46 8.01 24.74 -10.76
CA GLY A 46 7.56 24.05 -11.98
C GLY A 46 8.18 22.67 -12.22
N ASP A 47 9.21 22.28 -11.45
CA ASP A 47 9.70 20.89 -11.44
C ASP A 47 8.64 19.95 -10.88
N ARG A 48 8.70 18.66 -11.23
CA ARG A 48 7.70 17.67 -10.85
C ARG A 48 8.29 16.52 -10.10
N TRP A 49 7.51 15.90 -9.22
CA TRP A 49 7.93 14.67 -8.57
C TRP A 49 6.82 13.68 -8.32
N ILE A 50 7.27 12.42 -8.22
CA ILE A 50 6.48 11.28 -7.77
C ILE A 50 6.83 11.06 -6.30
N ALA A 51 5.81 11.09 -5.43
CA ALA A 51 6.00 10.78 -4.02
C ALA A 51 6.03 9.26 -3.83
N PHE A 52 7.17 8.75 -3.38
CA PHE A 52 7.47 7.33 -3.28
C PHE A 52 7.75 6.95 -1.82
N ALA A 53 6.84 6.18 -1.22
CA ALA A 53 6.97 5.67 0.12
C ALA A 53 7.71 4.34 0.15
N TYR A 54 8.76 4.26 0.97
CA TYR A 54 9.38 2.98 1.32
C TYR A 54 8.74 2.46 2.61
N THR A 55 8.32 1.19 2.60
CA THR A 55 8.07 0.45 3.84
C THR A 55 9.40 -0.10 4.34
N SER A 56 10.12 0.65 5.18
CA SER A 56 11.18 0.07 6.00
C SER A 56 10.53 -0.77 7.11
N SER A 57 9.96 -1.92 6.76
CA SER A 57 9.64 -2.95 7.75
C SER A 57 10.73 -4.00 7.68
N ASP A 58 11.30 -4.34 8.84
CA ASP A 58 12.38 -5.32 9.07
C ASP A 58 12.11 -6.77 8.59
N ARG A 59 11.16 -7.00 7.69
CA ARG A 59 10.87 -8.30 7.10
C ARG A 59 11.41 -8.38 5.68
N ARG A 60 12.25 -9.38 5.43
CA ARG A 60 12.85 -9.74 4.13
C ARG A 60 11.83 -10.16 3.05
N GLU A 61 10.53 -10.18 3.33
CA GLU A 61 9.59 -10.94 2.49
C GLU A 61 8.80 -10.16 1.45
N ARG A 62 8.75 -8.82 1.47
CA ARG A 62 8.40 -7.97 0.30
C ARG A 62 8.49 -6.49 0.69
N GLN A 63 9.45 -5.77 0.13
CA GLN A 63 9.47 -4.30 0.21
C GLN A 63 8.38 -3.76 -0.73
N LEU A 64 7.14 -3.61 -0.22
CA LEU A 64 6.08 -2.96 -0.98
C LEU A 64 6.38 -1.45 -1.05
N SER A 65 6.76 -1.02 -2.24
CA SER A 65 6.92 0.39 -2.54
C SER A 65 5.58 0.98 -2.92
N HIS A 66 5.25 2.17 -2.40
CA HIS A 66 3.98 2.82 -2.71
C HIS A 66 4.19 4.17 -3.37
N ILE A 67 3.39 4.48 -4.38
CA ILE A 67 3.27 5.84 -4.91
C ILE A 67 2.03 6.48 -4.30
N THR A 68 2.22 7.61 -3.63
CA THR A 68 1.14 8.32 -2.92
C THR A 68 0.58 9.52 -3.69
N GLY A 69 1.29 9.99 -4.72
CA GLY A 69 0.80 11.05 -5.57
C GLY A 69 1.86 11.64 -6.51
N PHE A 70 1.41 12.62 -7.30
CA PHE A 70 2.20 13.34 -8.29
C PHE A 70 2.06 14.84 -8.05
N TYR A 71 3.18 15.55 -8.02
CA TYR A 71 3.21 16.94 -7.59
C TYR A 71 4.05 17.82 -8.51
N GLU A 72 3.71 19.09 -8.54
CA GLU A 72 4.45 20.16 -9.21
C GLU A 72 4.88 21.19 -8.15
N CYS A 73 6.16 21.55 -8.17
CA CYS A 73 6.78 22.49 -7.25
C CYS A 73 6.17 23.88 -7.39
N ILE A 74 5.57 24.38 -6.31
CA ILE A 74 5.05 25.76 -6.23
C ILE A 74 5.93 26.64 -5.36
N GLN A 75 6.60 26.05 -4.37
CA GLN A 75 7.57 26.72 -3.53
C GLN A 75 8.82 25.86 -3.47
N THR A 76 9.98 26.47 -3.72
CA THR A 76 11.27 25.79 -3.62
C THR A 76 11.61 25.56 -2.15
N LYS A 77 12.84 25.81 -1.71
CA LYS A 77 13.24 25.50 -0.34
C LYS A 77 12.88 26.63 0.63
N ARG A 78 12.23 26.27 1.74
CA ARG A 78 12.08 27.13 2.93
C ARG A 78 12.44 26.36 4.18
N TYR A 79 12.93 27.06 5.20
CA TYR A 79 13.04 26.54 6.55
C TYR A 79 11.93 27.16 7.39
N GLY A 80 11.20 26.36 8.17
CA GLY A 80 10.15 26.87 9.03
C GLY A 80 9.35 25.77 9.70
N ASP A 81 8.23 26.15 10.30
CA ASP A 81 7.38 25.25 11.07
C ASP A 81 6.70 24.23 10.16
N ILE A 82 6.73 22.97 10.59
CA ILE A 82 6.08 21.87 9.90
C ILE A 82 4.56 22.04 10.11
N PRO A 83 3.74 22.06 9.03
CA PRO A 83 2.31 22.35 9.13
C PRO A 83 1.51 21.12 9.62
N LEU A 84 1.85 20.64 10.82
CA LEU A 84 1.21 19.50 11.47
C LEU A 84 1.00 19.76 12.97
N PRO A 85 -0.03 19.15 13.58
CA PRO A 85 -0.20 19.17 15.03
C PRO A 85 0.99 18.55 15.78
N ALA A 86 1.22 19.01 17.01
CA ALA A 86 2.31 18.55 17.86
C ALA A 86 2.34 17.02 18.06
N GLU A 87 1.17 16.42 18.30
CA GLU A 87 1.02 14.97 18.50
C GLU A 87 1.55 14.16 17.31
N LYS A 88 1.19 14.56 16.08
CA LYS A 88 1.68 13.89 14.86
C LYS A 88 3.18 14.05 14.66
N LEU A 89 3.72 15.22 15.02
CA LEU A 89 5.15 15.51 14.89
C LEU A 89 6.01 14.70 15.87
N ASP A 90 5.47 14.37 17.05
CA ASP A 90 6.16 13.52 18.01
C ASP A 90 6.37 12.11 17.42
N GLU A 91 5.37 11.61 16.68
CA GLU A 91 5.43 10.31 15.99
C GLU A 91 6.33 10.30 14.75
N ILE A 92 6.18 11.27 13.84
CA ILE A 92 6.81 11.20 12.50
C ILE A 92 8.12 11.98 12.37
N ALA A 93 8.37 12.90 13.30
CA ALA A 93 9.48 13.85 13.26
C ALA A 93 10.31 13.85 14.55
N ASN A 94 10.11 12.87 15.44
CA ASN A 94 10.77 12.78 16.75
C ASN A 94 10.65 14.11 17.55
N GLY A 95 9.49 14.75 17.47
CA GLY A 95 9.20 16.02 18.16
C GLY A 95 9.78 17.26 17.50
N ALA A 96 10.49 17.13 16.37
CA ALA A 96 10.98 18.29 15.62
C ALA A 96 9.80 19.12 15.10
N ARG A 97 9.79 20.41 15.43
CA ARG A 97 8.74 21.36 15.00
C ARG A 97 9.08 22.08 13.68
N GLN A 98 10.34 22.03 13.27
CA GLN A 98 10.85 22.76 12.11
C GLN A 98 11.59 21.83 11.15
N ALA A 99 11.51 22.15 9.86
CA ALA A 99 12.19 21.41 8.81
C ALA A 99 12.54 22.33 7.62
N TRP A 100 13.49 21.88 6.81
CA TRP A 100 13.54 22.32 5.43
C TRP A 100 12.42 21.66 4.65
N MET A 101 11.69 22.43 3.86
CA MET A 101 10.52 22.00 3.10
C MET A 101 10.54 22.55 1.69
N ILE A 102 10.06 21.75 0.75
CA ILE A 102 9.64 22.14 -0.61
C ILE A 102 8.17 21.80 -0.72
N GLU A 103 7.38 22.73 -1.24
CA GLU A 103 5.93 22.61 -1.32
C GLU A 103 5.47 22.41 -2.76
N GLY A 104 4.58 21.45 -2.94
CA GLY A 104 3.98 21.11 -4.22
C GLY A 104 2.47 21.27 -4.23
N LYS A 105 1.93 21.43 -5.43
CA LYS A 105 0.50 21.20 -5.71
C LYS A 105 0.33 19.88 -6.45
N LYS A 106 -0.85 19.29 -6.35
CA LYS A 106 -1.22 18.10 -7.13
C LYS A 106 -1.04 18.36 -8.63
N TYR A 107 -0.40 17.43 -9.33
CA TYR A 107 -0.17 17.47 -10.77
C TYR A 107 -0.96 16.37 -11.47
N GLY A 108 -1.91 16.76 -12.31
CA GLY A 108 -2.77 15.82 -13.04
C GLY A 108 -3.63 14.95 -12.13
N VAL A 109 -4.12 13.84 -12.69
CA VAL A 109 -4.93 12.84 -11.97
C VAL A 109 -4.08 12.20 -10.87
N GLN A 110 -4.58 12.25 -9.64
CA GLN A 110 -3.98 11.62 -8.48
C GLN A 110 -4.56 10.21 -8.26
N PRO A 111 -3.79 9.27 -7.69
CA PRO A 111 -4.39 8.07 -7.14
C PRO A 111 -5.26 8.44 -5.92
N HIS A 112 -6.37 7.75 -5.72
CA HIS A 112 -7.28 7.91 -4.58
C HIS A 112 -6.67 7.34 -3.30
N ARG A 113 -5.83 6.32 -3.42
CA ARG A 113 -5.09 5.67 -2.33
C ARG A 113 -3.66 5.37 -2.76
N PRO A 114 -2.71 5.19 -1.81
CA PRO A 114 -1.36 4.73 -2.14
C PRO A 114 -1.39 3.47 -3.01
N VAL A 115 -0.65 3.49 -4.12
CA VAL A 115 -0.63 2.38 -5.08
C VAL A 115 0.67 1.60 -4.94
N GLY A 116 0.55 0.30 -4.68
CA GLY A 116 1.69 -0.62 -4.69
C GLY A 116 2.33 -0.71 -6.07
N VAL A 117 3.64 -0.49 -6.14
CA VAL A 117 4.43 -0.55 -7.36
C VAL A 117 5.68 -1.40 -7.17
N PRO A 118 6.27 -1.94 -8.26
CA PRO A 118 7.59 -2.56 -8.19
C PRO A 118 8.62 -1.62 -7.57
N ALA A 119 9.72 -2.21 -7.06
CA ALA A 119 10.87 -1.43 -6.61
C ALA A 119 11.34 -0.46 -7.72
N ILE A 120 11.89 0.69 -7.32
CA ILE A 120 12.32 1.72 -8.27
C ILE A 120 13.31 1.15 -9.29
N ASP A 121 14.17 0.20 -8.90
CA ASP A 121 15.17 -0.40 -9.81
C ASP A 121 14.48 -1.07 -11.00
N ASN A 122 13.35 -1.72 -10.73
CA ASN A 122 12.53 -2.37 -11.73
C ASN A 122 11.72 -1.36 -12.55
N LEU A 123 11.21 -0.29 -11.92
CA LEU A 123 10.46 0.77 -12.61
C LEU A 123 11.33 1.56 -13.60
N LEU A 124 12.58 1.82 -13.23
CA LEU A 124 13.51 2.59 -14.05
C LEU A 124 14.41 1.72 -14.94
N GLY A 125 14.37 0.39 -14.78
CA GLY A 125 15.22 -0.55 -15.51
C GLY A 125 16.73 -0.37 -15.25
N LYS A 126 17.09 0.31 -14.17
CA LYS A 126 18.48 0.65 -13.83
C LYS A 126 18.68 0.73 -12.32
N PRO A 127 19.83 0.29 -11.80
CA PRO A 127 20.13 0.39 -10.38
C PRO A 127 20.29 1.85 -9.96
N HIS A 128 19.78 2.22 -8.78
CA HIS A 128 20.02 3.54 -8.18
C HIS A 128 20.43 3.47 -6.71
N TYR A 129 21.03 4.56 -6.25
CA TYR A 129 21.48 4.69 -4.88
C TYR A 129 20.28 4.63 -3.92
N LYS A 130 20.24 3.57 -3.11
CA LYS A 130 19.15 3.31 -2.14
C LYS A 130 18.92 4.48 -1.19
N GLN A 131 19.98 5.19 -0.80
CA GLN A 131 19.94 6.27 0.20
C GLN A 131 19.54 7.66 -0.33
N ALA A 132 19.40 7.85 -1.66
CA ALA A 132 19.12 9.17 -2.21
C ALA A 132 17.64 9.56 -2.04
N THR A 133 17.35 10.60 -1.24
CA THR A 133 15.98 11.15 -1.06
C THR A 133 15.38 11.66 -2.37
N LEU A 134 16.20 12.24 -3.26
CA LEU A 134 15.79 12.71 -4.57
C LEU A 134 16.53 11.91 -5.65
N ILE A 135 15.77 11.27 -6.54
CA ILE A 135 16.30 10.64 -7.76
C ILE A 135 15.80 11.44 -8.94
N ARG A 136 16.72 12.00 -9.73
CA ARG A 136 16.37 12.69 -10.98
C ARG A 136 15.98 11.66 -12.04
N ILE A 137 14.90 11.94 -12.74
CA ILE A 137 14.35 11.13 -13.84
C ILE A 137 14.03 12.05 -15.03
N THR A 138 13.84 11.43 -16.19
CA THR A 138 13.37 12.08 -17.41
C THR A 138 11.87 12.35 -17.36
N ALA A 139 11.38 13.22 -18.24
CA ALA A 139 9.94 13.48 -18.36
C ALA A 139 9.18 12.23 -18.85
N GLU A 140 9.80 11.44 -19.73
CA GLU A 140 9.29 10.18 -20.25
C GLU A 140 9.15 9.13 -19.14
N GLU A 141 10.18 8.97 -18.30
CA GLU A 141 10.14 8.09 -17.12
C GLU A 141 9.04 8.53 -16.15
N PHE A 142 8.88 9.83 -15.92
CA PHE A 142 7.84 10.37 -15.05
C PHE A 142 6.44 10.02 -15.55
N GLU A 143 6.14 10.30 -16.81
CA GLU A 143 4.82 10.02 -17.38
C GLU A 143 4.56 8.52 -17.52
N HIS A 144 5.60 7.71 -17.80
CA HIS A 144 5.47 6.25 -17.82
C HIS A 144 5.07 5.71 -16.44
N ILE A 145 5.80 6.09 -15.39
CA ILE A 145 5.49 5.65 -14.01
C ILE A 145 4.09 6.15 -13.62
N ARG A 146 3.76 7.41 -13.90
CA ARG A 146 2.43 7.98 -13.60
C ARG A 146 1.30 7.17 -14.22
N LYS A 147 1.41 6.82 -15.51
CA LYS A 147 0.41 6.01 -16.22
C LYS A 147 0.32 4.60 -15.63
N GLU A 148 1.44 3.96 -15.34
CA GLU A 148 1.47 2.62 -14.74
C GLU A 148 0.87 2.60 -13.33
N THR A 149 1.15 3.60 -12.50
CA THR A 149 0.54 3.75 -11.18
C THR A 149 -0.98 3.86 -11.30
N LEU A 150 -1.50 4.75 -12.14
CA LEU A 150 -2.95 4.93 -12.29
C LEU A 150 -3.63 3.68 -12.90
N ARG A 151 -2.91 2.92 -13.74
CA ARG A 151 -3.41 1.65 -14.27
C ARG A 151 -3.53 0.57 -13.19
N ARG A 152 -2.54 0.52 -12.28
CA ARG A 152 -2.44 -0.43 -11.16
C ARG A 152 -3.28 -0.04 -9.96
N GLU A 153 -3.84 1.17 -9.94
CA GLU A 153 -4.71 1.61 -8.88
C GLU A 153 -5.85 0.61 -8.70
N PHE A 154 -5.95 0.08 -7.48
CA PHE A 154 -6.97 -0.90 -7.14
C PHE A 154 -8.33 -0.20 -7.15
N ASP A 155 -9.25 -0.68 -8.00
CA ASP A 155 -10.61 -0.17 -8.14
C ASP A 155 -11.59 -1.33 -7.92
N PRO A 156 -12.35 -1.34 -6.81
CA PRO A 156 -13.29 -2.41 -6.49
C PRO A 156 -14.33 -2.60 -7.58
N ARG A 157 -14.72 -1.54 -8.29
CA ARG A 157 -15.69 -1.57 -9.41
C ARG A 157 -15.24 -2.42 -10.59
N ARG A 158 -13.94 -2.73 -10.66
CA ARG A 158 -13.38 -3.62 -11.71
C ARG A 158 -13.46 -5.09 -11.33
N ILE A 159 -13.80 -5.40 -10.07
CA ILE A 159 -13.99 -6.77 -9.63
C ILE A 159 -15.44 -7.16 -9.94
N PRO A 160 -15.68 -8.22 -10.72
CA PRO A 160 -17.03 -8.67 -11.02
C PRO A 160 -17.82 -8.93 -9.72
N LEU A 161 -19.08 -8.51 -9.71
CA LEU A 161 -20.01 -8.54 -8.57
C LEU A 161 -19.70 -7.55 -7.43
N LEU A 162 -18.56 -6.86 -7.45
CA LEU A 162 -18.30 -5.71 -6.57
C LEU A 162 -18.48 -4.41 -7.36
N LEU A 163 -19.43 -3.58 -6.92
CA LEU A 163 -19.66 -2.22 -7.45
C LEU A 163 -19.04 -1.14 -6.56
N HIS A 164 -18.55 -1.52 -5.39
CA HIS A 164 -17.94 -0.68 -4.37
C HIS A 164 -17.06 -1.55 -3.47
N GLU A 165 -16.44 -0.94 -2.46
CA GLU A 165 -15.79 -1.70 -1.39
C GLU A 165 -16.85 -2.53 -0.65
N PRO A 166 -16.59 -3.81 -0.34
CA PRO A 166 -17.55 -4.68 0.31
C PRO A 166 -17.87 -4.16 1.70
N ASN A 167 -19.16 -4.05 2.01
CA ASN A 167 -19.63 -3.61 3.33
C ASN A 167 -19.87 -4.79 4.30
N ASN A 168 -19.86 -6.02 3.79
CA ASN A 168 -20.12 -7.25 4.52
C ASN A 168 -19.41 -8.44 3.85
N GLU A 169 -19.36 -9.55 4.56
CA GLU A 169 -18.71 -10.78 4.15
C GLU A 169 -19.46 -11.47 3.00
N GLN A 170 -20.76 -11.24 2.81
CA GLN A 170 -21.54 -11.80 1.71
C GLN A 170 -21.16 -11.16 0.36
N GLU A 171 -20.90 -9.86 0.33
CA GLU A 171 -20.35 -9.18 -0.86
C GLU A 171 -18.93 -9.68 -1.18
N LEU A 172 -18.11 -9.90 -0.15
CA LEU A 172 -16.79 -10.50 -0.30
C LEU A 172 -16.88 -11.92 -0.88
N LEU A 173 -17.79 -12.73 -0.36
CA LEU A 173 -18.08 -14.08 -0.84
C LEU A 173 -18.45 -14.06 -2.33
N ALA A 174 -19.30 -13.13 -2.78
CA ALA A 174 -19.68 -13.04 -4.19
C ALA A 174 -18.45 -12.84 -5.10
N ALA A 175 -17.55 -11.94 -4.69
CA ALA A 175 -16.29 -11.67 -5.40
C ALA A 175 -15.38 -12.91 -5.42
N VAL A 176 -15.23 -13.58 -4.28
CA VAL A 176 -14.42 -14.79 -4.13
C VAL A 176 -15.00 -15.93 -4.96
N ALA A 177 -16.31 -16.18 -4.88
CA ALA A 177 -16.99 -17.22 -5.64
C ALA A 177 -16.84 -17.01 -7.15
N TYR A 178 -16.94 -15.76 -7.64
CA TYR A 178 -16.70 -15.46 -9.06
C TYR A 178 -15.22 -15.67 -9.45
N GLY A 179 -14.29 -15.25 -8.58
CA GLY A 179 -12.87 -15.19 -8.85
C GLY A 179 -12.03 -16.38 -8.36
N HIS A 180 -12.63 -17.41 -7.76
CA HIS A 180 -11.94 -18.35 -6.87
C HIS A 180 -10.70 -19.00 -7.51
N LYS A 181 -10.80 -19.42 -8.79
CA LYS A 181 -9.68 -20.02 -9.53
C LYS A 181 -8.50 -19.06 -9.72
N LYS A 182 -8.78 -17.78 -9.93
CA LYS A 182 -7.74 -16.74 -10.07
C LYS A 182 -7.02 -16.51 -8.74
N LEU A 183 -7.73 -16.70 -7.62
CA LEU A 183 -7.19 -16.60 -6.26
C LEU A 183 -6.43 -17.85 -5.80
N GLY A 184 -6.34 -18.91 -6.62
CA GLY A 184 -5.67 -20.16 -6.23
C GLY A 184 -6.57 -21.17 -5.51
N ILE A 185 -7.86 -20.87 -5.36
CA ILE A 185 -8.86 -21.81 -4.83
C ILE A 185 -9.29 -22.74 -5.98
N GLU A 186 -8.96 -24.02 -5.88
CA GLU A 186 -9.29 -25.02 -6.90
C GLU A 186 -10.79 -25.31 -6.93
N ARG A 187 -11.38 -25.52 -5.76
CA ARG A 187 -12.81 -25.83 -5.59
C ARG A 187 -13.34 -25.25 -4.29
N ILE A 188 -14.51 -24.62 -4.34
CA ILE A 188 -15.32 -24.30 -3.16
C ILE A 188 -16.21 -25.51 -2.88
N LEU A 189 -16.01 -26.17 -1.75
CA LEU A 189 -16.73 -27.38 -1.37
C LEU A 189 -18.05 -27.07 -0.70
N ARG A 190 -18.02 -26.04 0.16
CA ARG A 190 -19.17 -25.61 0.95
C ARG A 190 -19.05 -24.14 1.28
N VAL A 191 -20.18 -23.46 1.29
CA VAL A 191 -20.37 -22.13 1.89
C VAL A 191 -21.23 -22.36 3.13
N GLN A 192 -20.79 -21.89 4.29
CA GLN A 192 -21.61 -21.94 5.49
C GLN A 192 -22.77 -20.92 5.36
N THR A 193 -23.97 -21.31 5.80
CA THR A 193 -25.20 -20.53 5.55
C THR A 193 -25.45 -19.41 6.56
N ALA A 194 -24.87 -19.49 7.75
CA ALA A 194 -25.05 -18.47 8.81
C ALA A 194 -23.97 -17.38 8.76
N PHE A 195 -22.74 -17.77 8.43
CA PHE A 195 -21.59 -16.91 8.16
C PHE A 195 -20.96 -17.42 6.87
N PRO A 196 -20.56 -16.56 5.92
CA PRO A 196 -20.17 -17.00 4.58
C PRO A 196 -18.78 -17.65 4.51
N ASP A 197 -18.38 -18.36 5.57
CA ASP A 197 -17.11 -19.07 5.64
C ASP A 197 -17.09 -20.25 4.69
N LEU A 198 -15.91 -20.50 4.13
CA LEU A 198 -15.75 -21.46 3.05
C LEU A 198 -14.99 -22.68 3.52
N LEU A 199 -15.45 -23.85 3.09
CA LEU A 199 -14.60 -25.03 3.04
C LEU A 199 -14.10 -25.19 1.60
N VAL A 200 -12.79 -25.18 1.39
CA VAL A 200 -12.18 -25.12 0.06
C VAL A 200 -11.04 -26.11 -0.12
N ASN A 201 -10.76 -26.42 -1.38
CA ASN A 201 -9.49 -27.01 -1.80
C ASN A 201 -8.60 -25.90 -2.38
N ILE A 202 -7.39 -25.76 -1.84
CA ILE A 202 -6.38 -24.86 -2.38
C ILE A 202 -5.55 -25.61 -3.41
N LYS A 203 -5.31 -24.99 -4.56
CA LYS A 203 -4.55 -25.61 -5.64
C LYS A 203 -3.15 -25.99 -5.16
N GLY A 204 -2.81 -27.28 -5.26
CA GLY A 204 -1.50 -27.80 -4.84
C GLY A 204 -1.43 -28.19 -3.36
N TYR A 205 -2.52 -28.01 -2.59
CA TYR A 205 -2.63 -28.51 -1.23
C TYR A 205 -3.66 -29.66 -1.17
N PRO A 206 -3.29 -30.85 -0.68
CA PRO A 206 -4.17 -32.03 -0.76
C PRO A 206 -5.30 -32.03 0.28
N GLN A 207 -5.23 -31.21 1.34
CA GLN A 207 -6.24 -31.19 2.40
C GLN A 207 -7.26 -30.08 2.17
N GLU A 208 -8.48 -30.31 2.65
CA GLU A 208 -9.53 -29.29 2.72
C GLU A 208 -9.20 -28.30 3.84
N VAL A 209 -9.47 -27.02 3.61
CA VAL A 209 -9.18 -25.96 4.57
C VAL A 209 -10.40 -25.07 4.78
N HIS A 210 -10.55 -24.57 6.01
CA HIS A 210 -11.50 -23.50 6.30
C HIS A 210 -10.88 -22.16 5.90
N LEU A 211 -11.66 -21.36 5.20
CA LEU A 211 -11.32 -19.99 4.85
C LEU A 211 -12.40 -19.08 5.42
N GLU A 212 -12.08 -18.45 6.55
CA GLU A 212 -12.96 -17.49 7.20
C GLU A 212 -12.95 -16.20 6.39
N LEU A 213 -14.15 -15.71 6.05
CA LEU A 213 -14.29 -14.46 5.32
C LEU A 213 -14.56 -13.32 6.28
N GLU A 214 -13.82 -12.23 6.15
CA GLU A 214 -13.96 -11.06 7.02
C GLU A 214 -13.83 -9.77 6.21
N VAL A 215 -14.61 -8.74 6.47
CA VAL A 215 -14.31 -7.42 5.86
C VAL A 215 -12.98 -6.89 6.42
N TYR A 216 -12.78 -7.01 7.74
CA TYR A 216 -11.55 -6.60 8.42
C TYR A 216 -11.00 -7.77 9.23
N SER A 217 -9.69 -8.04 9.18
CA SER A 217 -9.12 -9.19 9.91
C SER A 217 -9.41 -9.17 11.42
N GLN A 218 -9.58 -7.99 12.04
CA GLN A 218 -10.04 -7.87 13.43
C GLN A 218 -11.39 -8.56 13.72
N GLY A 219 -12.28 -8.67 12.72
CA GLY A 219 -13.57 -9.35 12.81
C GLY A 219 -13.46 -10.78 13.35
N PHE A 220 -12.36 -11.47 13.02
CA PHE A 220 -12.06 -12.81 13.50
C PHE A 220 -12.17 -12.95 15.03
N PHE A 221 -11.65 -11.97 15.78
CA PHE A 221 -11.76 -11.95 17.24
C PHE A 221 -13.12 -11.41 17.70
N SER A 222 -13.62 -10.36 17.05
CA SER A 222 -14.88 -9.71 17.43
C SER A 222 -16.09 -10.63 17.31
N HIS A 223 -16.08 -11.54 16.34
CA HIS A 223 -17.12 -12.55 16.13
C HIS A 223 -16.85 -13.85 16.93
N GLY A 224 -15.69 -13.97 17.59
CA GLY A 224 -15.34 -15.10 18.44
C GLY A 224 -14.87 -16.35 17.71
N HIS A 225 -14.38 -16.23 16.46
CA HIS A 225 -13.81 -17.35 15.69
C HIS A 225 -12.54 -17.91 16.35
N ASP A 226 -11.78 -17.07 17.06
CA ASP A 226 -10.62 -17.48 17.87
C ASP A 226 -10.94 -18.61 18.86
N LYS A 227 -12.15 -18.57 19.44
CA LYS A 227 -12.62 -19.61 20.39
C LYS A 227 -12.85 -20.95 19.71
N GLN A 228 -13.06 -20.96 18.40
CA GLN A 228 -13.29 -22.16 17.60
C GLN A 228 -11.99 -22.76 17.06
N VAL A 229 -10.85 -22.10 17.28
CA VAL A 229 -9.55 -22.50 16.74
C VAL A 229 -8.60 -22.97 17.85
N SER A 230 -7.80 -23.99 17.54
CA SER A 230 -6.69 -24.44 18.38
C SER A 230 -5.57 -24.93 17.48
N ASN A 231 -4.32 -24.53 17.75
CA ASN A 231 -3.15 -24.90 16.94
C ASN A 231 -3.36 -24.68 15.43
N ARG A 232 -3.97 -23.54 15.05
CA ARG A 232 -4.28 -23.18 13.66
C ARG A 232 -5.22 -24.14 12.95
N ARG A 233 -6.07 -24.82 13.72
CA ARG A 233 -7.06 -25.77 13.24
C ARG A 233 -8.41 -25.51 13.87
N PHE A 234 -9.46 -25.75 13.09
CA PHE A 234 -10.83 -25.66 13.57
C PHE A 234 -11.13 -26.82 14.54
N LYS A 235 -11.64 -26.52 15.73
CA LYS A 235 -11.89 -27.51 16.80
C LYS A 235 -12.95 -28.55 16.42
N GLY A 236 -13.87 -28.20 15.52
CA GLY A 236 -14.99 -29.08 15.14
C GLY A 236 -14.59 -30.28 14.29
N ASP A 237 -13.66 -30.09 13.34
CA ASP A 237 -13.26 -31.14 12.39
C ASP A 237 -11.74 -31.28 12.19
N GLY A 238 -10.94 -30.51 12.92
CA GLY A 238 -9.48 -30.60 12.94
C GLY A 238 -8.79 -30.10 11.66
N LYS A 239 -9.52 -29.47 10.73
CA LYS A 239 -8.96 -28.94 9.50
C LYS A 239 -8.21 -27.64 9.73
N ASP A 240 -7.20 -27.38 8.91
CA ASP A 240 -6.47 -26.11 8.98
C ASP A 240 -7.39 -24.94 8.60
N ILE A 241 -7.05 -23.75 9.09
CA ILE A 241 -7.86 -22.54 8.90
C ILE A 241 -6.98 -21.37 8.46
N ALA A 242 -7.48 -20.55 7.55
CA ALA A 242 -6.91 -19.25 7.19
C ALA A 242 -8.01 -18.19 7.16
N VAL A 243 -7.63 -16.91 7.19
CA VAL A 243 -8.55 -15.78 7.02
C VAL A 243 -8.32 -15.17 5.65
N LEU A 244 -9.38 -14.97 4.87
CA LEU A 244 -9.37 -14.14 3.67
C LEU A 244 -10.20 -12.90 3.95
N CYS A 245 -9.54 -11.76 4.09
CA CYS A 245 -10.19 -10.50 4.45
C CYS A 245 -10.09 -9.44 3.37
N TRP A 246 -10.97 -8.44 3.39
CA TRP A 246 -10.83 -7.28 2.52
C TRP A 246 -9.66 -6.38 2.95
N ILE A 247 -9.50 -6.12 4.25
CA ILE A 247 -8.40 -5.34 4.83
C ILE A 247 -7.78 -6.08 6.01
N ASP A 248 -6.45 -6.27 6.01
CA ASP A 248 -5.74 -6.78 7.18
C ASP A 248 -5.38 -5.63 8.14
N ASN A 249 -6.19 -5.45 9.19
CA ASN A 249 -6.01 -4.40 10.19
C ASN A 249 -5.58 -4.93 11.58
N ASN A 250 -5.45 -6.25 11.76
CA ASN A 250 -5.03 -6.86 13.02
C ASN A 250 -4.00 -7.99 12.82
N ARG A 251 -2.74 -7.64 13.10
CA ARG A 251 -1.60 -8.54 12.94
C ARG A 251 -1.57 -9.73 13.90
N GLN A 252 -2.38 -9.75 14.95
CA GLN A 252 -2.41 -10.86 15.92
C GLN A 252 -3.15 -12.09 15.37
N VAL A 253 -4.00 -11.91 14.36
CA VAL A 253 -4.81 -13.00 13.79
C VAL A 253 -3.93 -14.11 13.22
N LYS A 254 -2.79 -13.76 12.60
CA LYS A 254 -1.83 -14.72 12.03
C LYS A 254 -1.22 -15.70 13.05
N ASP A 255 -1.31 -15.39 14.35
CA ASP A 255 -0.80 -16.28 15.40
C ASP A 255 -1.78 -17.45 15.63
N TRP A 256 -3.05 -17.28 15.22
CA TRP A 256 -4.14 -18.22 15.40
C TRP A 256 -4.46 -19.06 14.18
N VAL A 257 -4.09 -18.62 12.98
CA VAL A 257 -4.44 -19.27 11.71
C VAL A 257 -3.18 -19.60 10.90
N HIS A 258 -3.32 -20.32 9.79
CA HIS A 258 -2.21 -20.59 8.87
C HIS A 258 -1.61 -19.28 8.33
N GLU A 259 -2.45 -18.42 7.75
CA GLU A 259 -2.10 -17.11 7.21
C GLU A 259 -3.33 -16.19 7.14
N VAL A 260 -3.10 -14.88 7.11
CA VAL A 260 -4.12 -13.88 6.79
C VAL A 260 -3.87 -13.35 5.39
N TYR A 261 -4.79 -13.63 4.47
CA TYR A 261 -4.72 -13.13 3.10
C TYR A 261 -5.59 -11.88 2.94
N GLU A 262 -5.00 -10.78 2.49
CA GLU A 262 -5.75 -9.58 2.13
C GLU A 262 -6.16 -9.65 0.64
N LEU A 263 -7.47 -9.68 0.37
CA LEU A 263 -8.02 -9.84 -0.96
C LEU A 263 -7.64 -8.69 -1.90
N GLN A 264 -7.62 -7.44 -1.40
CA GLN A 264 -7.20 -6.29 -2.20
C GLN A 264 -5.78 -6.49 -2.74
N THR A 265 -4.87 -6.94 -1.87
CA THR A 265 -3.48 -7.23 -2.23
C THR A 265 -3.40 -8.39 -3.23
N LEU A 266 -4.11 -9.49 -3.00
CA LEU A 266 -4.14 -10.62 -3.95
C LEU A 266 -4.59 -10.18 -5.35
N ILE A 267 -5.67 -9.41 -5.45
CA ILE A 267 -6.22 -8.95 -6.73
C ILE A 267 -5.29 -7.93 -7.38
N ARG A 268 -4.82 -6.93 -6.63
CA ARG A 268 -3.92 -5.87 -7.12
C ARG A 268 -2.63 -6.44 -7.69
N GLU A 269 -2.10 -7.49 -7.08
CA GLU A 269 -0.83 -8.10 -7.46
C GLU A 269 -0.97 -9.30 -8.41
N GLY A 270 -2.21 -9.74 -8.68
CA GLY A 270 -2.46 -10.99 -9.40
C GLY A 270 -1.88 -12.22 -8.69
N ALA A 271 -1.75 -12.14 -7.36
CA ALA A 271 -1.23 -13.20 -6.52
C ALA A 271 -2.32 -14.24 -6.21
N LYS A 272 -1.88 -15.38 -5.67
CA LYS A 272 -2.73 -16.51 -5.31
C LYS A 272 -2.51 -16.87 -3.86
N ILE A 273 -3.55 -17.41 -3.24
CA ILE A 273 -3.46 -18.16 -2.00
C ILE A 273 -2.55 -19.37 -2.27
N VAL A 274 -1.54 -19.52 -1.43
CA VAL A 274 -0.59 -20.63 -1.42
C VAL A 274 -0.53 -21.11 0.03
N TRP A 275 -0.68 -22.42 0.20
CA TRP A 275 -0.64 -23.11 1.48
C TRP A 275 0.75 -23.71 1.71
#